data_AF-A0A359D9F8-F1
#
_entry.id   AF-A0A359D9F8-F1
#
_cell.length_a   1.000
_cell.length_b   1.000
_cell.length_c   1.000
_cell.angle_alpha   90.00
_cell.angle_beta   90.00
_cell.angle_gamma   90.00
#
_symmetry.space_group_name_H-M   'P 1'
#
loop_
_entity.id
_entity.type
_entity.pdbx_description
1 polymer ?
#
loop_
_entity_poly.entity_id
_entity_poly.type
_entity_poly.pdbx_seq_one_letter_code
_entity_poly.pdbx_strand_id
1 'polypeptide(L)'
;LHTHSVNATVLSRLTREDCLVFEDYELQKAFSGIVSHESRVTVPIFDNDQDIARLASKVQPWLEQHPACVGYLIRGHGLYTWGAQMSDALRQIEAFEFLFECELKMRALQ
;
A
#
# COMPACT_ATOMS: atom_id res chain seq x y z
N LEU A 1 -0.15 -7.67 8.76
CA LEU A 1 0.73 -8.59 8.00
C LEU A 1 1.71 -7.75 7.20
N HIS A 2 2.92 -8.27 7.02
CA HIS A 2 4.03 -7.53 6.44
C HIS A 2 4.76 -8.39 5.39
N THR A 3 5.06 -7.82 4.23
CA THR A 3 5.77 -8.50 3.13
C THR A 3 6.88 -7.63 2.54
N HIS A 4 7.88 -8.30 1.97
CA HIS A 4 9.00 -7.69 1.25
C HIS A 4 9.02 -8.19 -0.21
N SER A 5 7.91 -8.03 -0.93
CA SER A 5 7.89 -8.45 -2.34
C SER A 5 8.83 -7.57 -3.18
N VAL A 6 9.30 -8.14 -4.29
CA VAL A 6 10.07 -7.38 -5.29
C VAL A 6 9.24 -6.19 -5.78
N ASN A 7 7.94 -6.41 -6.05
CA ASN A 7 7.06 -5.38 -6.57
C ASN A 7 6.93 -4.20 -5.59
N ALA A 8 6.61 -4.46 -4.32
CA ALA A 8 6.51 -3.43 -3.29
C ALA A 8 7.84 -2.68 -3.09
N THR A 9 8.96 -3.41 -3.09
CA THR A 9 10.30 -2.84 -2.91
C THR A 9 10.68 -1.91 -4.07
N VAL A 10 10.50 -2.36 -5.30
CA VAL A 10 10.87 -1.58 -6.49
C VAL A 10 9.93 -0.41 -6.68
N LEU A 11 8.61 -0.63 -6.59
CA LEU A 11 7.62 0.41 -6.83
C LEU A 11 7.72 1.54 -5.80
N SER A 12 7.93 1.21 -4.52
CA SER A 12 8.15 2.22 -3.49
C SER A 12 9.43 3.03 -3.73
N ARG A 13 10.49 2.45 -4.30
CA ARG A 13 11.72 3.18 -4.63
C ARG A 13 11.60 4.05 -5.88
N LEU A 14 10.79 3.64 -6.86
CA LEU A 14 10.59 4.36 -8.11
C LEU A 14 9.64 5.55 -7.96
N THR A 15 8.71 5.49 -7.01
CA THR A 15 7.73 6.56 -6.76
C THR A 15 8.40 7.70 -6.02
N ARG A 16 8.34 8.93 -6.54
CA ARG A 16 8.98 10.10 -5.89
C ARG A 16 8.09 10.72 -4.81
N GLU A 17 6.79 10.55 -4.99
CA GLU A 17 5.74 11.00 -4.11
C GLU A 17 5.71 10.17 -2.81
N ASP A 18 4.98 10.69 -1.84
CA ASP A 18 4.74 10.05 -0.54
C ASP A 18 3.50 9.16 -0.54
N CYS A 19 2.92 8.89 -1.72
CA CYS A 19 1.82 7.94 -1.86
C CYS A 19 1.78 7.30 -3.26
N LEU A 20 1.21 6.08 -3.30
CA LEU A 20 0.64 5.50 -4.51
C LEU A 20 -0.86 5.76 -4.52
N VAL A 21 -1.42 5.97 -5.71
CA VAL A 21 -2.86 6.05 -5.89
C VAL A 21 -3.26 5.03 -6.95
N PHE A 22 -4.16 4.12 -6.59
CA PHE A 22 -4.80 3.20 -7.52
C PHE A 22 -6.21 3.69 -7.83
N GLU A 23 -6.56 3.66 -9.11
CA GLU A 23 -7.83 4.12 -9.64
C GLU A 23 -8.20 3.22 -10.83
N ASP A 24 -9.49 2.96 -11.01
CA ASP A 24 -10.05 2.16 -12.11
C ASP A 24 -9.62 0.67 -12.19
N TYR A 25 -9.11 0.09 -11.10
CA TYR A 25 -8.89 -1.35 -10.96
C TYR A 25 -10.06 -2.03 -10.24
N GLU A 26 -10.70 -3.00 -10.90
CA GLU A 26 -11.75 -3.85 -10.32
C GLU A 26 -11.34 -4.52 -9.00
N LEU A 27 -10.05 -4.85 -8.86
CA LEU A 27 -9.51 -5.51 -7.68
C LEU A 27 -9.50 -4.62 -6.42
N GLN A 28 -9.73 -3.30 -6.55
CA GLN A 28 -9.87 -2.40 -5.40
C GLN A 28 -11.01 -2.81 -4.45
N LYS A 29 -12.02 -3.53 -4.96
CA LYS A 29 -13.13 -4.09 -4.15
C LYS A 29 -12.69 -5.21 -3.20
N ALA A 30 -11.49 -5.76 -3.35
CA ALA A 30 -10.94 -6.75 -2.44
C ALA A 30 -10.54 -6.14 -1.08
N PHE A 31 -10.32 -4.82 -1.04
CA PHE A 31 -10.00 -4.08 0.18
C PHE A 31 -11.24 -3.89 1.05
N SER A 32 -11.08 -4.17 2.34
CA SER A 32 -12.18 -4.09 3.30
C SER A 32 -12.71 -2.65 3.39
N GLY A 33 -14.01 -2.47 3.20
CA GLY A 33 -14.66 -1.14 3.23
C GLY A 33 -14.70 -0.40 1.89
N ILE A 34 -14.11 -0.95 0.83
CA ILE A 34 -14.14 -0.38 -0.52
C ILE A 34 -15.20 -1.11 -1.35
N VAL A 35 -16.27 -0.40 -1.73
CA VAL A 35 -17.45 -0.99 -2.39
C VAL A 35 -17.57 -0.65 -3.88
N SER A 36 -16.73 0.25 -4.42
CA SER A 36 -16.73 0.65 -5.83
C SER A 36 -15.29 0.73 -6.38
N HIS A 37 -15.11 0.41 -7.66
CA HIS A 37 -13.83 0.59 -8.38
C HIS A 37 -13.56 2.07 -8.73
N GLU A 38 -14.59 2.93 -8.70
CA GLU A 38 -14.46 4.39 -8.84
C GLU A 38 -13.77 5.04 -7.62
N SER A 39 -13.48 4.25 -6.57
CA SER A 39 -12.92 4.75 -5.31
C SER A 39 -11.39 4.78 -5.39
N ARG A 40 -10.78 5.96 -5.36
CA ARG A 40 -9.31 6.07 -5.31
C ARG A 40 -8.74 5.44 -4.04
N VAL A 41 -7.85 4.45 -4.20
CA VAL A 41 -7.12 3.84 -3.09
C VAL A 41 -5.77 4.52 -2.95
N THR A 42 -5.61 5.30 -1.88
CA THR A 42 -4.33 5.96 -1.57
C THR A 42 -3.54 5.11 -0.57
N VAL A 43 -2.32 4.74 -0.94
CA VAL A 43 -1.37 4.01 -0.09
C VAL A 43 -0.19 4.92 0.22
N PRO A 44 -0.01 5.37 1.46
CA PRO A 44 1.13 6.22 1.80
C PRO A 44 2.43 5.43 1.74
N ILE A 45 3.50 6.13 1.37
CA ILE A 45 4.88 5.64 1.40
C ILE A 45 5.63 6.46 2.45
N PHE A 46 6.13 5.79 3.47
CA PHE A 46 7.02 6.39 4.47
C PHE A 46 8.47 6.06 4.13
N ASP A 47 9.39 6.97 4.40
CA ASP A 47 10.81 6.67 4.26
C ASP A 47 11.25 5.60 5.26
N ASN A 48 12.24 4.79 4.86
CA ASN A 48 12.83 3.75 5.69
C ASN A 48 13.74 4.34 6.76
N ASP A 49 13.09 4.91 7.78
CA ASP A 49 13.73 5.48 8.94
C ASP A 49 14.19 4.37 9.90
N GLN A 50 15.49 4.31 10.17
CA GLN A 50 16.07 3.32 11.11
C GLN A 50 15.66 3.58 12.56
N ASP A 51 15.18 4.79 12.86
CA ASP A 51 14.55 5.09 14.14
C ASP A 51 13.06 4.73 14.07
N ILE A 52 12.75 3.53 14.58
CA ILE A 52 11.39 2.98 14.54
C ILE A 52 10.40 3.82 15.36
N ALA A 53 10.84 4.43 16.47
CA ALA A 53 9.97 5.29 17.27
C ALA A 53 9.59 6.56 16.49
N ARG A 54 10.57 7.16 15.79
CA ARG A 54 10.33 8.29 14.91
C ARG A 54 9.46 7.91 13.72
N LEU A 55 9.66 6.75 13.10
CA LEU A 55 8.79 6.25 12.03
C LEU A 55 7.34 6.10 12.53
N ALA A 56 7.14 5.44 13.66
CA ALA A 56 5.82 5.24 14.25
C ALA A 56 5.13 6.58 14.53
N SER A 57 5.87 7.60 15.00
CA SER A 57 5.34 8.95 15.23
C SER A 57 4.86 9.67 13.96
N LYS A 58 5.28 9.21 12.76
CA LYS A 58 4.79 9.71 11.47
C LYS A 58 3.62 8.87 10.97
N VAL A 59 3.72 7.54 11.10
CA VAL A 59 2.71 6.59 10.61
C VAL A 59 1.39 6.74 11.37
N GLN A 60 1.45 6.80 12.70
CA GLN A 60 0.24 6.78 13.53
C GLN A 60 -0.68 7.98 13.27
N PRO A 61 -0.22 9.26 13.30
CA PRO A 61 -1.08 10.40 13.02
C PRO A 61 -1.68 10.37 11.61
N TRP A 62 -0.93 9.84 10.64
CA TRP A 62 -1.42 9.71 9.27
C TRP A 62 -2.59 8.72 9.21
N LEU A 63 -2.47 7.55 9.86
CA LEU A 63 -3.54 6.54 9.91
C LEU A 63 -4.78 7.05 10.67
N GLU A 64 -4.59 7.82 11.74
CA GLU A 64 -5.69 8.44 12.49
C GLU A 64 -6.49 9.44 11.63
N GLN A 65 -5.80 10.18 10.75
CA GLN A 65 -6.44 11.10 9.80
C GLN A 65 -7.08 10.39 8.60
N HIS A 66 -6.65 9.17 8.29
CA HIS A 66 -7.11 8.39 7.14
C HIS A 66 -7.63 7.02 7.57
N PRO A 67 -8.79 6.95 8.27
CA PRO A 67 -9.32 5.70 8.82
C PRO A 67 -9.70 4.66 7.76
N ALA A 68 -9.87 5.08 6.49
CA ALA A 68 -10.11 4.20 5.35
C ALA A 68 -8.82 3.59 4.76
N CYS A 69 -7.65 3.88 5.33
CA CYS A 69 -6.39 3.30 4.88
C CYS A 69 -6.39 1.78 5.06
N VAL A 70 -5.97 1.08 4.00
CA VAL A 70 -5.94 -0.39 3.96
C VAL A 70 -4.52 -0.96 3.93
N GLY A 71 -3.50 -0.08 3.88
CA GLY A 71 -2.10 -0.45 3.99
C GLY A 71 -1.17 0.73 3.72
N TYR A 72 0.10 0.56 4.05
CA TYR A 72 1.16 1.52 3.76
C TYR A 72 2.44 0.82 3.33
N LEU A 73 3.29 1.54 2.61
CA LEU A 73 4.62 1.09 2.24
C LEU A 73 5.68 1.80 3.08
N ILE A 74 6.75 1.08 3.38
CA ILE A 74 8.03 1.68 3.80
C ILE A 74 8.99 1.58 2.61
N ARG A 75 9.55 2.71 2.19
CA ARG A 75 10.34 2.88 0.97
C ARG A 75 11.55 1.94 0.93
N GLY A 76 11.58 1.03 -0.05
CA GLY A 76 12.65 0.04 -0.16
C GLY A 76 12.68 -1.02 0.94
N HIS A 77 11.62 -1.12 1.73
CA HIS A 77 11.45 -2.11 2.79
C HIS A 77 10.31 -3.06 2.44
N GLY A 78 9.06 -2.57 2.37
CA GLY A 78 7.93 -3.46 2.08
C GLY A 78 6.56 -2.92 2.48
N LEU A 79 5.54 -3.76 2.31
CA LEU A 79 4.12 -3.47 2.56
C LEU A 79 3.72 -3.84 3.98
N TYR A 80 2.91 -3.00 4.61
CA TYR A 80 2.13 -3.32 5.79
C TYR A 80 0.63 -3.20 5.47
N THR A 81 -0.15 -4.23 5.82
CA THR A 81 -1.60 -4.24 5.66
C THR A 81 -2.26 -5.03 6.79
N TRP A 82 -3.58 -4.89 6.98
CA TRP A 82 -4.31 -5.49 8.09
C TRP A 82 -5.77 -5.75 7.71
N GLY A 83 -6.41 -6.70 8.38
CA GLY A 83 -7.83 -6.99 8.23
C GLY A 83 -8.40 -7.49 9.55
N ALA A 84 -9.73 -7.58 9.64
CA ALA A 84 -10.42 -8.07 10.84
C ALA A 84 -10.02 -9.53 11.17
N GLN A 85 -9.78 -10.33 10.14
CA GLN A 85 -9.26 -11.70 10.25
C GLN A 85 -7.98 -11.87 9.41
N MET A 86 -7.22 -12.92 9.69
CA MET A 86 -6.03 -13.25 8.91
C MET A 86 -6.34 -13.44 7.41
N SER A 87 -7.47 -14.07 7.08
CA SER A 87 -7.94 -14.24 5.70
C SER A 87 -8.17 -12.91 4.98
N ASP A 88 -8.67 -11.89 5.69
CA ASP A 88 -8.82 -10.54 5.13
C ASP A 88 -7.47 -9.90 4.84
N ALA A 89 -6.50 -10.01 5.77
CA ALA A 89 -5.16 -9.50 5.56
C ALA A 89 -4.45 -10.19 4.39
N LEU A 90 -4.63 -11.51 4.22
CA LEU A 90 -4.08 -12.27 3.10
C LEU A 90 -4.71 -11.84 1.77
N ARG A 91 -6.06 -11.70 1.70
CA ARG A 91 -6.76 -11.18 0.53
C ARG A 91 -6.25 -9.79 0.13
N GLN A 92 -5.99 -8.92 1.11
CA GLN A 92 -5.46 -7.58 0.83
C GLN A 92 -4.02 -7.61 0.32
N ILE A 93 -3.19 -8.55 0.77
CA ILE A 93 -1.86 -8.76 0.18
C ILE A 93 -1.98 -9.16 -1.28
N GLU A 94 -2.81 -10.15 -1.60
CA GLU A 94 -3.02 -10.57 -3.00
C GLU A 94 -3.47 -9.40 -3.88
N ALA A 95 -4.39 -8.57 -3.38
CA ALA A 95 -4.83 -7.37 -4.07
C ALA A 95 -3.69 -6.36 -4.29
N PHE A 96 -2.92 -6.05 -3.24
CA PHE A 96 -1.79 -5.13 -3.36
C PHE A 96 -0.71 -5.63 -4.30
N GLU A 97 -0.31 -6.90 -4.21
CA GLU A 97 0.75 -7.45 -5.04
C GLU A 97 0.38 -7.40 -6.53
N PHE A 98 -0.87 -7.69 -6.86
CA PHE A 98 -1.39 -7.55 -8.22
C PHE A 98 -1.33 -6.08 -8.69
N LEU A 99 -1.83 -5.15 -7.88
CA LEU A 99 -1.83 -3.71 -8.22
C LEU A 99 -0.40 -3.16 -8.37
N PHE A 100 0.53 -3.57 -7.51
CA PHE A 100 1.93 -3.19 -7.63
C PHE A 100 2.56 -3.72 -8.92
N GLU A 101 2.21 -4.95 -9.32
CA GLU A 101 2.68 -5.52 -10.58
C GLU A 101 2.13 -4.76 -11.79
N CYS A 102 0.85 -4.39 -11.77
CA CYS A 102 0.24 -3.56 -12.80
C CYS A 102 0.97 -2.22 -12.95
N GLU A 103 1.17 -1.49 -11.86
CA GLU A 103 1.86 -0.20 -11.87
C GLU A 103 3.30 -0.31 -12.39
N LEU A 104 4.04 -1.33 -11.95
CA LEU A 104 5.41 -1.54 -12.44
C LEU A 104 5.44 -1.86 -13.93
N LYS A 105 4.53 -2.72 -14.41
CA LYS A 105 4.43 -3.05 -15.84
C LYS A 105 4.05 -1.82 -16.66
N MET A 106 3.12 -1.00 -16.19
CA MET A 106 2.74 0.25 -16.86
C MET A 106 3.93 1.22 -16.98
N ARG A 107 4.69 1.42 -15.90
CA ARG A 107 5.88 2.28 -15.90
C ARG A 107 7.02 1.74 -16.78
N ALA A 108 7.11 0.42 -16.96
CA ALA A 108 8.13 -0.19 -17.82
C ALA A 108 7.81 -0.06 -19.33
N LEU A 109 6.57 0.25 -19.69
CA LEU A 109 6.13 0.46 -21.07
C LEU A 109 6.18 1.94 -21.52
N GLN A 110 6.51 2.85 -20.59
CA GLN A 110 6.67 4.29 -20.83
C GLN A 110 8.15 4.62 -21.04
#